data_AF-A0A382HU00-F1
#
_entry.id   AF-A0A382HU00-F1
#
_cell.length_a   1.000
_cell.length_b   1.000
_cell.length_c   1.000
_cell.angle_alpha   90.00
_cell.angle_beta   90.00
_cell.angle_gamma   90.00
#
_symmetry.space_group_name_H-M   'P 1'
#
loop_
_entity.id
_entity.type
_entity.pdbx_description
1 polymer ?
#
loop_
_entity_poly.entity_id
_entity_poly.type
_entity_poly.pdbx_seq_one_letter_code
_entity_poly.pdbx_strand_id
1 'polypeptide(L)'
;MIANNCLAKTKCLRKTDFCLNTKNGKDGLLRYVRNTIDGGQNLSQRKFGFYWSKCCKVNSSIVNKRFRIYIKNIKDSNNKTTSVLLRIFHYPLNKKKKNNKLCLKMELKTPIKMSGYYSFKTSFIDKLDKGPCGINKTELKGPSLVRIADKINKIFKVESSSLNDDSRLELCNYKGMVLKTIKLLQYGKTWYEREAGFILDKPEIYELCKIVRKSKLSILFEVIRQEIWELEDLYTTKDKYEPKIKKLENLLKIDNLTLNNTYQQVFKKAIHPTSKLTDCQKVEVYEILFSNWDRKIVLDNEIPEDGIKGISKDTLEKYKAIIN
;
A
#
# COMPACT_ATOMS: atom_id res chain seq x y z
N MET A 1 -35.71 23.89 5.50
CA MET A 1 -35.07 22.57 5.64
C MET A 1 -35.06 21.88 4.28
N ILE A 2 -33.93 21.86 3.58
CA ILE A 2 -33.83 21.11 2.31
C ILE A 2 -33.41 19.69 2.66
N ALA A 3 -34.35 18.76 2.52
CA ALA A 3 -34.06 17.34 2.59
C ALA A 3 -33.09 16.97 1.45
N ASN A 4 -31.83 16.73 1.79
CA ASN A 4 -30.87 16.15 0.86
C ASN A 4 -31.24 14.68 0.62
N ASN A 5 -32.16 14.46 -0.32
CA ASN A 5 -32.41 13.16 -0.93
C ASN A 5 -31.13 12.70 -1.64
N CYS A 6 -30.26 11.99 -0.93
CA CYS A 6 -29.20 11.17 -1.50
C CYS A 6 -29.81 9.97 -2.23
N LEU A 7 -30.49 10.21 -3.35
CA LEU A 7 -30.97 9.15 -4.23
C LEU A 7 -29.90 8.82 -5.28
N ALA A 8 -29.34 7.63 -5.17
CA ALA A 8 -28.95 6.87 -6.36
C ALA A 8 -29.09 5.38 -6.07
N LYS A 9 -30.00 4.71 -6.80
CA LYS A 9 -30.10 3.25 -6.84
C LYS A 9 -28.73 2.67 -7.23
N THR A 10 -27.97 2.22 -6.24
CA THR A 10 -26.65 1.62 -6.41
C THR A 10 -26.76 0.18 -6.94
N LYS A 11 -26.82 0.03 -8.27
CA LYS A 11 -26.84 -1.29 -8.93
C LYS A 11 -25.48 -1.60 -9.55
N CYS A 12 -24.98 -2.83 -9.37
CA CYS A 12 -23.82 -3.33 -10.13
C CYS A 12 -24.07 -3.18 -11.65
N LEU A 13 -22.98 -2.98 -12.42
CA LEU A 13 -23.06 -2.85 -13.87
C LEU A 13 -23.76 -4.08 -14.51
N ARG A 14 -24.58 -3.88 -15.57
CA ARG A 14 -25.28 -4.96 -16.33
C ARG A 14 -24.32 -6.14 -16.68
N LYS A 15 -24.75 -7.39 -16.86
CA LYS A 15 -23.85 -8.54 -17.20
C LYS A 15 -22.86 -8.99 -16.10
N THR A 16 -23.12 -8.69 -14.83
CA THR A 16 -22.49 -9.39 -13.69
C THR A 16 -23.44 -10.46 -13.16
N ASP A 17 -22.94 -11.65 -12.86
CA ASP A 17 -23.79 -12.74 -12.34
C ASP A 17 -24.12 -12.49 -10.85
N PHE A 18 -23.16 -11.93 -10.09
CA PHE A 18 -23.28 -11.71 -8.64
C PHE A 18 -22.73 -10.33 -8.24
N CYS A 19 -23.43 -9.59 -7.37
CA CYS A 19 -22.98 -8.28 -6.89
C CYS A 19 -22.60 -8.36 -5.40
N LEU A 20 -21.33 -8.17 -5.02
CA LEU A 20 -20.87 -8.36 -3.62
C LEU A 20 -21.54 -7.40 -2.62
N ASN A 21 -22.13 -6.31 -3.08
CA ASN A 21 -22.90 -5.40 -2.25
C ASN A 21 -24.32 -5.91 -1.94
N THR A 22 -24.87 -6.86 -2.69
CA THR A 22 -26.23 -7.42 -2.49
C THR A 22 -26.19 -8.76 -1.77
N LYS A 23 -27.30 -9.16 -1.14
CA LYS A 23 -27.43 -10.46 -0.45
C LYS A 23 -27.11 -11.62 -1.40
N ASN A 24 -27.77 -11.66 -2.57
CA ASN A 24 -27.54 -12.71 -3.58
C ASN A 24 -26.08 -12.83 -4.02
N GLY A 25 -25.34 -11.72 -4.14
CA GLY A 25 -23.94 -11.79 -4.53
C GLY A 25 -23.01 -12.24 -3.40
N LYS A 26 -23.30 -11.88 -2.15
CA LYS A 26 -22.60 -12.43 -0.97
C LYS A 26 -22.84 -13.93 -0.86
N ASP A 27 -24.09 -14.35 -0.90
CA ASP A 27 -24.50 -15.76 -0.81
C ASP A 27 -23.93 -16.58 -1.97
N GLY A 28 -23.86 -15.98 -3.17
CA GLY A 28 -23.22 -16.58 -4.33
C GLY A 28 -21.72 -16.83 -4.13
N LEU A 29 -20.99 -15.91 -3.49
CA LEU A 29 -19.58 -16.09 -3.16
C LEU A 29 -19.38 -17.13 -2.05
N LEU A 30 -20.20 -17.09 -0.99
CA LEU A 30 -20.16 -18.07 0.11
C LEU A 30 -20.40 -19.49 -0.41
N ARG A 31 -21.41 -19.67 -1.26
CA ARG A 31 -21.72 -20.96 -1.89
C ARG A 31 -20.59 -21.43 -2.82
N TYR A 32 -19.96 -20.50 -3.55
CA TYR A 32 -18.84 -20.83 -4.41
C TYR A 32 -17.66 -21.37 -3.58
N VAL A 33 -17.24 -20.68 -2.51
CA VAL A 33 -16.19 -21.18 -1.62
C VAL A 33 -16.57 -22.52 -1.00
N ARG A 34 -17.78 -22.64 -0.46
CA ARG A 34 -18.26 -23.89 0.15
C ARG A 34 -18.18 -25.06 -0.83
N ASN A 35 -18.70 -24.91 -2.05
CA ASN A 35 -18.67 -25.98 -3.04
C ASN A 35 -17.25 -26.36 -3.45
N THR A 36 -16.29 -25.44 -3.40
CA THR A 36 -14.87 -25.73 -3.66
C THR A 36 -14.19 -26.45 -2.49
N ILE A 37 -14.57 -26.16 -1.25
CA ILE A 37 -14.07 -26.88 -0.07
C ILE A 37 -14.72 -28.27 0.02
N ASP A 38 -16.06 -28.32 0.10
CA ASP A 38 -16.85 -29.54 0.30
C ASP A 38 -16.76 -30.48 -0.91
N GLY A 39 -16.87 -29.94 -2.13
CA GLY A 39 -16.87 -30.73 -3.36
C GLY A 39 -15.47 -31.10 -3.87
N GLY A 40 -14.40 -30.59 -3.26
CA GLY A 40 -13.02 -30.93 -3.61
C GLY A 40 -12.58 -30.54 -5.03
N GLN A 41 -13.38 -29.78 -5.78
CA GLN A 41 -13.11 -29.40 -7.18
C GLN A 41 -12.91 -27.90 -7.35
N ASN A 42 -11.99 -27.54 -8.25
CA ASN A 42 -11.80 -26.16 -8.70
C ASN A 42 -12.92 -25.80 -9.69
N LEU A 43 -13.83 -24.90 -9.32
CA LEU A 43 -14.92 -24.51 -10.24
C LEU A 43 -14.47 -23.39 -11.17
N SER A 44 -15.13 -23.29 -12.33
CA SER A 44 -14.87 -22.26 -13.34
C SER A 44 -15.05 -20.84 -12.81
N GLN A 45 -14.36 -19.89 -13.43
CA GLN A 45 -14.42 -18.47 -13.07
C GLN A 45 -15.85 -17.93 -13.10
N ARG A 46 -16.32 -17.36 -11.99
CA ARG A 46 -17.64 -16.70 -11.90
C ARG A 46 -17.51 -15.17 -12.00
N LYS A 47 -18.51 -14.50 -12.58
CA LYS A 47 -18.48 -13.04 -12.77
C LYS A 47 -19.10 -12.34 -11.57
N PHE A 48 -18.34 -11.43 -10.99
CA PHE A 48 -18.76 -10.61 -9.87
C PHE A 48 -18.73 -9.12 -10.21
N GLY A 49 -19.54 -8.37 -9.49
CA GLY A 49 -19.55 -6.92 -9.46
C GLY A 49 -19.34 -6.39 -8.05
N PHE A 50 -18.77 -5.20 -7.95
CA PHE A 50 -18.63 -4.46 -6.71
C PHE A 50 -18.79 -2.98 -7.00
N TYR A 51 -19.51 -2.27 -6.13
CA TYR A 51 -19.54 -0.82 -6.14
C TYR A 51 -19.20 -0.24 -4.78
N TRP A 52 -18.64 0.94 -4.79
CA TRP A 52 -18.50 1.77 -3.60
C TRP A 52 -18.78 3.23 -3.92
N SER A 53 -19.18 3.97 -2.90
CA SER A 53 -19.30 5.41 -2.94
C SER A 53 -18.15 6.03 -2.16
N LYS A 54 -17.58 7.13 -2.67
CA LYS A 54 -16.74 8.02 -1.85
C LYS A 54 -17.69 8.93 -1.06
N CYS A 55 -17.82 8.74 0.25
CA CYS A 55 -18.67 9.60 1.09
C CYS A 55 -18.11 11.02 1.28
N CYS A 56 -19.04 11.95 1.51
CA CYS A 56 -18.93 13.32 2.06
C CYS A 56 -18.89 14.54 1.11
N LYS A 57 -19.15 14.44 -0.20
CA LYS A 57 -19.52 15.62 -1.01
C LYS A 57 -20.68 15.28 -1.93
N VAL A 58 -21.55 16.26 -2.16
CA VAL A 58 -22.83 16.23 -2.89
C VAL A 58 -22.76 15.58 -4.29
N ASN A 59 -21.55 15.35 -4.82
CA ASN A 59 -21.26 14.59 -6.04
C ASN A 59 -20.49 13.28 -5.74
N SER A 60 -21.12 12.32 -5.07
CA SER A 60 -20.47 11.03 -4.81
C SER A 60 -20.32 10.24 -6.12
N SER A 61 -19.10 10.12 -6.64
CA SER A 61 -18.82 9.22 -7.75
C SER A 61 -18.95 7.77 -7.28
N ILE A 62 -19.98 7.06 -7.74
CA ILE A 62 -20.11 5.62 -7.55
C ILE A 62 -19.10 4.96 -8.48
N VAL A 63 -18.14 4.24 -7.91
CA VAL A 63 -17.21 3.45 -8.71
C VAL A 63 -17.75 2.02 -8.76
N ASN A 64 -18.08 1.55 -9.96
CA ASN A 64 -18.69 0.26 -10.20
C ASN A 64 -17.77 -0.60 -11.06
N LYS A 65 -17.38 -1.77 -10.57
CA LYS A 65 -16.33 -2.60 -11.14
C LYS A 65 -16.84 -4.02 -11.37
N ARG A 66 -16.41 -4.62 -12.48
CA ARG A 66 -16.64 -6.03 -12.80
C ARG A 66 -15.33 -6.78 -12.78
N PHE A 67 -15.39 -8.04 -12.34
CA PHE A 67 -14.23 -8.91 -12.26
C PHE A 67 -14.68 -10.37 -12.28
N ARG A 68 -13.72 -11.28 -12.43
CA ARG A 68 -13.95 -12.72 -12.29
C ARG A 68 -13.21 -13.23 -11.08
N ILE A 69 -13.81 -14.15 -10.35
CA ILE A 69 -13.14 -14.87 -9.26
C ILE A 69 -12.98 -16.31 -9.69
N TYR A 70 -11.75 -16.81 -9.56
CA TYR A 70 -11.44 -18.24 -9.54
C TYR A 70 -11.06 -18.63 -8.12
N ILE A 71 -11.50 -19.80 -7.68
CA ILE A 71 -11.26 -20.31 -6.33
C ILE A 71 -10.52 -21.64 -6.45
N LYS A 72 -9.37 -21.74 -5.80
CA LYS A 72 -8.59 -22.97 -5.68
C LYS A 72 -8.53 -23.40 -4.23
N ASN A 73 -8.79 -24.68 -3.99
CA ASN A 73 -8.60 -25.29 -2.68
C ASN A 73 -7.11 -25.62 -2.45
N ILE A 74 -6.58 -25.31 -1.27
CA ILE A 74 -5.23 -25.68 -0.83
C ILE A 74 -5.37 -26.69 0.31
N LYS A 75 -4.69 -27.82 0.15
CA LYS A 75 -4.77 -28.95 1.07
C LYS A 75 -3.41 -29.27 1.66
N ASP A 76 -3.40 -29.82 2.87
CA ASP A 76 -2.22 -30.41 3.49
C ASP A 76 -1.94 -31.83 2.97
N SER A 77 -0.88 -32.46 3.53
CA SER A 77 -0.51 -33.84 3.24
C SER A 77 -1.60 -34.86 3.58
N ASN A 78 -2.54 -34.50 4.46
CA ASN A 78 -3.67 -35.35 4.87
C ASN A 78 -4.93 -35.06 4.04
N ASN A 79 -4.79 -34.37 2.89
CA ASN A 79 -5.88 -34.01 1.97
C ASN A 79 -6.96 -33.10 2.63
N LYS A 80 -6.66 -32.50 3.79
CA LYS A 80 -7.54 -31.58 4.49
C LYS A 80 -7.33 -30.16 3.97
N THR A 81 -8.42 -29.44 3.76
CA THR A 81 -8.37 -28.05 3.30
C THR A 81 -7.80 -27.15 4.40
N THR A 82 -6.67 -26.50 4.13
CA THR A 82 -6.01 -25.57 5.06
C THR A 82 -6.27 -24.12 4.69
N SER A 83 -6.47 -23.84 3.40
CA SER A 83 -6.79 -22.51 2.90
C SER A 83 -7.49 -22.54 1.55
N VAL A 84 -8.04 -21.39 1.16
CA VAL A 84 -8.68 -21.19 -0.14
C VAL A 84 -8.06 -19.98 -0.83
N LEU A 85 -7.58 -20.20 -2.05
CA LEU A 85 -6.98 -19.16 -2.87
C LEU A 85 -7.99 -18.53 -3.82
N LEU A 86 -8.26 -17.24 -3.63
CA LEU A 86 -9.07 -16.41 -4.52
C LEU A 86 -8.16 -15.67 -5.50
N ARG A 87 -8.38 -15.92 -6.79
CA ARG A 87 -7.73 -15.19 -7.88
C ARG A 87 -8.75 -14.30 -8.57
N ILE A 88 -8.56 -13.00 -8.44
CA ILE A 88 -9.42 -11.97 -9.02
C ILE A 88 -8.80 -11.48 -10.31
N PHE A 89 -9.55 -11.62 -11.40
CA PHE A 89 -9.14 -11.24 -12.74
C PHE A 89 -9.94 -10.05 -13.24
N HIS A 90 -9.28 -9.21 -14.03
CA HIS A 90 -9.96 -8.15 -14.77
C HIS A 90 -11.00 -8.71 -15.75
N TYR A 91 -12.16 -8.06 -15.84
CA TYR A 91 -13.22 -8.40 -16.80
C TYR A 91 -13.70 -7.14 -17.56
N PRO A 92 -13.24 -6.91 -18.81
CA PRO A 92 -13.51 -5.67 -19.54
C PRO A 92 -14.96 -5.59 -20.03
N LEU A 93 -15.46 -4.35 -20.16
CA LEU A 93 -16.80 -4.04 -20.66
C LEU A 93 -16.99 -4.40 -22.15
N ASN A 94 -15.95 -4.15 -22.95
CA ASN A 94 -15.93 -4.33 -24.40
C ASN A 94 -14.57 -4.91 -24.82
N LYS A 95 -14.50 -6.20 -25.17
CA LYS A 95 -13.62 -6.75 -26.24
C LYS A 95 -13.69 -8.27 -26.33
N LYS A 96 -13.63 -8.75 -27.58
CA LYS A 96 -13.42 -10.13 -28.06
C LYS A 96 -12.09 -10.78 -27.58
N LYS A 97 -11.34 -10.18 -26.64
CA LYS A 97 -10.04 -10.71 -26.16
C LYS A 97 -10.25 -11.62 -24.95
N LYS A 98 -9.87 -12.89 -25.10
CA LYS A 98 -10.07 -13.99 -24.14
C LYS A 98 -9.14 -13.99 -22.92
N ASN A 99 -8.12 -13.13 -22.87
CA ASN A 99 -7.07 -13.23 -21.86
C ASN A 99 -7.42 -12.38 -20.63
N ASN A 100 -8.20 -12.94 -19.71
CA ASN A 100 -8.40 -12.35 -18.39
C ASN A 100 -7.04 -12.29 -17.68
N LYS A 101 -6.56 -11.10 -17.32
CA LYS A 101 -5.31 -10.97 -16.58
C LYS A 101 -5.58 -10.96 -15.08
N LEU A 102 -4.71 -11.62 -14.31
CA LEU A 102 -4.77 -11.65 -12.86
C LEU A 102 -4.53 -10.23 -12.32
N CYS A 103 -5.25 -9.86 -11.27
CA CYS A 103 -5.18 -8.53 -10.65
C CYS A 103 -4.94 -8.59 -9.16
N LEU A 104 -5.55 -9.57 -8.49
CA LEU A 104 -5.41 -9.75 -7.06
C LEU A 104 -5.38 -11.24 -6.75
N LYS A 105 -4.38 -11.66 -5.98
CA LYS A 105 -4.30 -13.00 -5.38
C LYS A 105 -4.44 -12.85 -3.88
N MET A 106 -5.44 -13.52 -3.31
CA MET A 106 -5.77 -13.48 -1.90
C MET A 106 -6.01 -14.89 -1.38
N GLU A 107 -5.46 -15.21 -0.22
CA GLU A 107 -5.62 -16.49 0.43
C GLU A 107 -6.43 -16.32 1.71
N LEU A 108 -7.49 -17.11 1.88
CA LEU A 108 -8.28 -17.20 3.11
C LEU A 108 -7.83 -18.45 3.86
N LYS A 109 -7.32 -18.30 5.08
CA LYS A 109 -6.64 -19.36 5.85
C LYS A 109 -7.45 -19.78 7.07
N THR A 110 -7.24 -21.02 7.50
CA THR A 110 -7.88 -21.59 8.69
C THR A 110 -9.41 -21.56 8.54
N PRO A 111 -9.97 -22.38 7.63
CA PRO A 111 -11.41 -22.45 7.41
C PRO A 111 -12.13 -22.96 8.67
N ILE A 112 -13.20 -22.28 9.05
CA ILE A 112 -14.08 -22.66 10.17
C ILE A 112 -15.47 -22.91 9.57
N LYS A 113 -15.94 -24.16 9.67
CA LYS A 113 -17.25 -24.54 9.14
C LYS A 113 -18.34 -23.95 10.04
N MET A 114 -19.22 -23.17 9.44
CA MET A 114 -20.43 -22.62 10.06
C MET A 114 -21.67 -23.28 9.45
N SER A 115 -22.84 -23.03 10.02
CA SER A 115 -24.11 -23.51 9.45
C SER A 115 -24.29 -22.95 8.03
N GLY A 116 -24.07 -23.81 7.03
CA GLY A 116 -24.29 -23.52 5.62
C GLY A 116 -23.15 -22.82 4.85
N TYR A 117 -22.08 -22.36 5.51
CA TYR A 117 -20.94 -21.66 4.87
C TYR A 117 -19.65 -21.77 5.70
N TYR A 118 -18.55 -21.18 5.22
CA TYR A 118 -17.26 -21.13 5.92
C TYR A 118 -16.90 -19.69 6.32
N SER A 119 -16.38 -19.51 7.53
CA SER A 119 -15.57 -18.34 7.90
C SER A 119 -14.09 -18.70 7.91
N PHE A 120 -13.22 -17.71 8.10
CA PHE A 120 -11.77 -17.89 8.09
C PHE A 120 -11.14 -17.05 9.19
N LYS A 121 -10.12 -17.58 9.86
CA LYS A 121 -9.44 -16.82 10.92
C LYS A 121 -8.63 -15.67 10.34
N THR A 122 -7.82 -15.97 9.33
CA THR A 122 -6.89 -15.00 8.75
C THR A 122 -6.98 -14.94 7.23
N SER A 123 -6.54 -13.84 6.65
CA SER A 123 -6.33 -13.74 5.21
C SER A 123 -5.01 -13.07 4.86
N PHE A 124 -4.48 -13.43 3.70
CA PHE A 124 -3.25 -12.85 3.17
C PHE A 124 -3.47 -12.40 1.73
N ILE A 125 -3.22 -11.12 1.46
CA ILE A 125 -3.18 -10.60 0.09
C ILE A 125 -1.75 -10.72 -0.42
N ASP A 126 -1.50 -11.70 -1.26
CA ASP A 126 -0.16 -12.10 -1.71
C ASP A 126 0.41 -11.18 -2.79
N LYS A 127 -0.43 -10.73 -3.73
CA LYS A 127 0.01 -9.86 -4.82
C LYS A 127 -1.13 -9.00 -5.35
N LEU A 128 -0.82 -7.72 -5.55
CA LEU A 128 -1.58 -6.80 -6.41
C LEU A 128 -0.84 -6.71 -7.74
N ASP A 129 -1.33 -7.39 -8.77
CA ASP A 129 -0.59 -7.52 -10.03
C ASP A 129 -0.57 -6.20 -10.81
N LYS A 130 0.60 -5.84 -11.36
CA LYS A 130 0.89 -4.56 -12.06
C LYS A 130 0.41 -4.51 -13.51
N GLY A 131 -0.36 -5.51 -13.95
CA GLY A 131 -0.86 -5.68 -15.33
C GLY A 131 -1.93 -4.66 -15.77
N PRO A 132 -3.06 -5.05 -16.39
CA PRO A 132 -4.15 -4.11 -16.73
C PRO A 132 -4.86 -3.55 -15.49
N CYS A 133 -4.53 -4.09 -14.31
CA CYS A 133 -4.89 -3.60 -12.99
C CYS A 133 -3.65 -3.00 -12.32
N GLY A 134 -3.83 -2.11 -11.35
CA GLY A 134 -2.72 -1.48 -10.64
C GLY A 134 -3.01 -0.04 -10.22
N ILE A 135 -2.08 0.59 -9.50
CA ILE A 135 -2.29 1.92 -8.88
C ILE A 135 -2.64 3.01 -9.91
N ASN A 136 -2.04 2.96 -11.10
CA ASN A 136 -2.18 3.97 -12.14
C ASN A 136 -2.98 3.53 -13.39
N LYS A 137 -3.77 2.45 -13.31
CA LYS A 137 -4.53 1.93 -14.48
C LYS A 137 -6.01 2.32 -14.44
N THR A 138 -6.67 2.37 -15.59
CA THR A 138 -8.03 2.92 -15.74
C THR A 138 -9.14 1.98 -15.26
N GLU A 139 -8.95 0.67 -15.40
CA GLU A 139 -10.06 -0.28 -15.28
C GLU A 139 -10.25 -0.86 -13.87
N LEU A 140 -9.21 -1.29 -13.16
CA LEU A 140 -9.24 -1.72 -11.75
C LEU A 140 -8.04 -1.13 -11.00
N LYS A 141 -8.24 0.06 -10.43
CA LYS A 141 -7.19 0.77 -9.68
C LYS A 141 -6.83 0.03 -8.40
N GLY A 142 -5.59 0.15 -7.93
CA GLY A 142 -5.11 -0.41 -6.65
C GLY A 142 -6.10 -0.21 -5.47
N PRO A 143 -6.59 1.01 -5.21
CA PRO A 143 -7.63 1.25 -4.20
C PRO A 143 -8.90 0.41 -4.37
N SER A 144 -9.31 0.13 -5.61
CA SER A 144 -10.47 -0.73 -5.91
C SER A 144 -10.21 -2.17 -5.48
N LEU A 145 -9.02 -2.69 -5.75
CA LEU A 145 -8.65 -4.07 -5.42
C LEU A 145 -8.60 -4.27 -3.91
N VAL A 146 -7.99 -3.33 -3.20
CA VAL A 146 -7.92 -3.34 -1.73
C VAL A 146 -9.33 -3.29 -1.11
N ARG A 147 -10.24 -2.45 -1.65
CA ARG A 147 -11.65 -2.42 -1.22
C ARG A 147 -12.42 -3.71 -1.55
N ILE A 148 -12.13 -4.36 -2.67
CA ILE A 148 -12.70 -5.66 -3.00
C ILE A 148 -12.23 -6.71 -1.99
N ALA A 149 -10.93 -6.73 -1.65
CA ALA A 149 -10.37 -7.64 -0.66
C ALA A 149 -11.00 -7.44 0.73
N ASP A 150 -11.12 -6.18 1.18
CA ASP A 150 -11.81 -5.86 2.44
C ASP A 150 -13.28 -6.30 2.41
N LYS A 151 -13.98 -6.10 1.29
CA LYS A 151 -15.35 -6.58 1.13
C LYS A 151 -15.45 -8.10 1.26
N ILE A 152 -14.50 -8.83 0.68
CA ILE A 152 -14.41 -10.29 0.77
C ILE A 152 -14.14 -10.71 2.21
N ASN A 153 -13.18 -10.10 2.91
CA ASN A 153 -12.91 -10.37 4.32
C ASN A 153 -14.14 -10.21 5.20
N LYS A 154 -14.91 -9.13 4.99
CA LYS A 154 -16.17 -8.90 5.70
C LYS A 154 -17.23 -9.94 5.39
N ILE A 155 -17.32 -10.44 4.16
CA ILE A 155 -18.24 -11.53 3.80
C ILE A 155 -17.88 -12.81 4.54
N PHE A 156 -16.58 -13.09 4.68
CA PHE A 156 -16.05 -14.31 5.30
C PHE A 156 -15.77 -14.19 6.80
N LYS A 157 -16.10 -13.06 7.43
CA LYS A 157 -15.86 -12.78 8.86
C LYS A 157 -14.40 -13.04 9.26
N VAL A 158 -13.47 -12.58 8.44
CA VAL A 158 -12.03 -12.69 8.71
C VAL A 158 -11.65 -11.83 9.92
N GLU A 159 -10.93 -12.41 10.87
CA GLU A 159 -10.51 -11.73 12.10
C GLU A 159 -9.30 -10.82 11.87
N SER A 160 -8.28 -11.33 11.17
CA SER A 160 -7.08 -10.56 10.85
C SER A 160 -6.63 -10.75 9.40
N SER A 161 -6.05 -9.69 8.81
CA SER A 161 -5.58 -9.74 7.43
C SER A 161 -4.28 -8.98 7.27
N SER A 162 -3.37 -9.56 6.50
CA SER A 162 -2.13 -8.91 6.06
C SER A 162 -2.07 -8.76 4.54
N LEU A 163 -1.23 -7.85 4.07
CA LEU A 163 -1.02 -7.51 2.66
C LEU A 163 0.48 -7.47 2.37
N ASN A 164 0.91 -8.20 1.35
CA ASN A 164 2.20 -8.02 0.73
C ASN A 164 2.15 -6.82 -0.24
N ASP A 165 2.79 -5.70 0.13
CA ASP A 165 2.77 -4.47 -0.66
C ASP A 165 4.11 -4.18 -1.34
N ASP A 166 4.17 -4.44 -2.66
CA ASP A 166 5.30 -4.10 -3.54
C ASP A 166 5.02 -2.84 -4.40
N SER A 167 4.04 -2.04 -3.98
CA SER A 167 3.58 -0.85 -4.70
C SER A 167 4.65 0.21 -4.80
N ARG A 168 4.88 0.69 -6.03
CA ARG A 168 5.80 1.79 -6.33
C ARG A 168 5.09 2.89 -7.08
N LEU A 169 5.50 4.14 -6.80
CA LEU A 169 5.18 5.29 -7.62
C LEU A 169 6.27 5.42 -8.69
N GLU A 170 5.97 4.94 -9.90
CA GLU A 170 6.84 5.06 -11.07
C GLU A 170 6.75 6.48 -11.61
N LEU A 171 7.89 7.18 -11.62
CA LEU A 171 7.96 8.60 -12.01
C LEU A 171 8.89 8.84 -13.20
N CYS A 172 10.16 8.44 -13.10
CA CYS A 172 11.18 8.77 -14.10
C CYS A 172 12.00 7.52 -14.46
N ASN A 173 12.12 7.20 -15.75
CA ASN A 173 12.91 6.07 -16.26
C ASN A 173 12.65 4.74 -15.54
N TYR A 174 11.38 4.45 -15.22
CA TYR A 174 10.96 3.28 -14.43
C TYR A 174 11.54 3.19 -13.01
N LYS A 175 12.26 4.23 -12.54
CA LYS A 175 12.61 4.38 -11.13
C LYS A 175 11.33 4.64 -10.34
N GLY A 176 11.10 3.77 -9.36
CA GLY A 176 9.90 3.74 -8.55
C GLY A 176 10.19 4.00 -7.09
N MET A 177 9.50 4.98 -6.49
CA MET A 177 9.55 5.23 -5.05
C MET A 177 8.58 4.31 -4.32
N VAL A 178 8.95 3.80 -3.14
CA VAL A 178 8.09 2.86 -2.39
C VAL A 178 6.86 3.61 -1.85
N LEU A 179 5.66 3.23 -2.30
CA LEU A 179 4.43 3.97 -1.99
C LEU A 179 4.06 3.86 -0.51
N LYS A 180 4.30 2.69 0.10
CA LYS A 180 4.19 2.46 1.55
C LYS A 180 4.96 3.53 2.32
N THR A 181 6.24 3.70 2.01
CA THR A 181 7.14 4.68 2.65
C THR A 181 6.67 6.11 2.46
N ILE A 182 6.33 6.50 1.22
CA ILE A 182 5.83 7.85 0.94
C ILE A 182 4.60 8.16 1.79
N LYS A 183 3.62 7.26 1.83
CA LYS A 183 2.38 7.51 2.56
C LYS A 183 2.55 7.49 4.07
N LEU A 184 3.40 6.59 4.59
CA LEU A 184 3.81 6.61 5.98
C LEU A 184 4.41 7.98 6.32
N LEU A 185 5.38 8.49 5.57
CA LEU A 185 5.98 9.81 5.84
C LEU A 185 4.99 10.98 5.70
N GLN A 186 4.11 10.94 4.69
CA GLN A 186 3.11 11.99 4.49
C GLN A 186 2.05 12.00 5.63
N TYR A 187 1.53 10.82 6.01
CA TYR A 187 0.28 10.71 6.76
C TYR A 187 0.34 9.83 8.02
N GLY A 188 1.42 9.09 8.24
CA GLY A 188 1.54 8.10 9.32
C GLY A 188 0.71 6.85 9.07
N LYS A 189 0.18 6.72 7.86
CA LYS A 189 -0.62 5.60 7.41
C LYS A 189 -0.22 5.25 5.99
N THR A 190 -0.19 3.97 5.67
CA THR A 190 0.03 3.48 4.32
C THR A 190 -1.14 3.87 3.42
N TRP A 191 -0.97 3.71 2.10
CA TRP A 191 -2.05 4.02 1.16
C TRP A 191 -3.25 3.06 1.33
N TYR A 192 -3.00 1.79 1.63
CA TYR A 192 -4.04 0.77 1.75
C TYR A 192 -4.76 0.81 3.11
N GLU A 193 -4.11 1.28 4.17
CA GLU A 193 -4.77 1.59 5.45
C GLU A 193 -5.83 2.67 5.28
N ARG A 194 -5.47 3.74 4.57
CA ARG A 194 -6.39 4.83 4.28
C ARG A 194 -7.57 4.39 3.41
N GLU A 195 -7.36 3.42 2.54
CA GLU A 195 -8.38 2.95 1.60
C GLU A 195 -9.30 1.86 2.19
N ALA A 196 -8.78 0.97 3.03
CA ALA A 196 -9.57 -0.14 3.58
C ALA A 196 -9.11 -0.69 4.94
N GLY A 197 -8.18 -0.04 5.65
CA GLY A 197 -7.84 -0.39 7.02
C GLY A 197 -6.91 -1.59 7.21
N PHE A 198 -6.26 -2.10 6.17
CA PHE A 198 -5.23 -3.15 6.32
C PHE A 198 -3.99 -2.56 7.00
N ILE A 199 -3.63 -3.00 8.19
CA ILE A 199 -2.49 -2.48 8.97
C ILE A 199 -1.23 -3.31 8.65
N LEU A 200 -0.05 -2.70 8.80
CA LEU A 200 1.21 -3.44 8.77
C LEU A 200 1.32 -4.35 9.99
N ASP A 201 1.74 -5.59 9.75
CA ASP A 201 2.01 -6.59 10.80
C ASP A 201 3.38 -6.36 11.48
N LYS A 202 3.69 -5.09 11.79
CA LYS A 202 4.94 -4.59 12.39
C LYS A 202 4.68 -3.24 13.07
N PRO A 203 4.18 -3.20 14.31
CA PRO A 203 3.82 -1.96 15.01
C PRO A 203 5.01 -1.00 15.18
N GLU A 204 6.23 -1.53 15.26
CA GLU A 204 7.48 -0.77 15.40
C GLU A 204 7.66 0.23 14.25
N ILE A 205 7.19 -0.11 13.04
CA ILE A 205 7.25 0.78 11.88
C ILE A 205 6.51 2.09 12.17
N TYR A 206 5.37 2.04 12.85
CA TYR A 206 4.56 3.23 13.13
C TYR A 206 5.22 4.13 14.16
N GLU A 207 5.82 3.55 15.21
CA GLU A 207 6.54 4.32 16.21
C GLU A 207 7.80 4.98 15.62
N LEU A 208 8.58 4.23 14.84
CA LEU A 208 9.71 4.79 14.10
C LEU A 208 9.26 5.92 13.16
N CYS A 209 8.20 5.67 12.38
CA CYS A 209 7.66 6.64 11.44
C CYS A 209 7.17 7.93 12.14
N LYS A 210 6.57 7.80 13.32
CA LYS A 210 6.11 8.94 14.14
C LYS A 210 7.26 9.85 14.55
N ILE A 211 8.41 9.28 14.89
CA ILE A 211 9.65 10.02 15.19
C ILE A 211 10.16 10.66 13.89
N VAL A 212 10.46 9.86 12.87
CA VAL A 212 11.10 10.32 11.63
C VAL A 212 10.35 11.46 10.96
N ARG A 213 9.02 11.37 10.92
CA ARG A 213 8.16 12.40 10.30
C ARG A 213 8.30 13.78 10.93
N LYS A 214 8.55 13.83 12.24
CA LYS A 214 8.63 15.08 13.01
C LYS A 214 10.04 15.67 13.02
N SER A 215 11.04 14.88 12.65
CA SER A 215 12.43 15.32 12.62
C SER A 215 12.70 16.23 11.43
N LYS A 216 13.49 17.28 11.66
CA LYS A 216 14.02 18.17 10.62
C LYS A 216 15.06 17.42 9.79
N LEU A 217 15.17 17.76 8.50
CA LEU A 217 16.23 17.22 7.65
C LEU A 217 17.62 17.68 8.12
N SER A 218 17.74 18.87 8.71
CA SER A 218 19.01 19.38 9.26
C SER A 218 19.63 18.41 10.26
N ILE A 219 18.81 17.81 11.14
CA ILE A 219 19.25 16.82 12.13
C ILE A 219 19.85 15.58 11.46
N LEU A 220 19.24 15.10 10.36
CA LEU A 220 19.81 13.98 9.59
C LEU A 220 21.22 14.35 9.08
N PHE A 221 21.37 15.55 8.52
CA PHE A 221 22.64 15.98 7.95
C PHE A 221 23.68 16.37 8.99
N GLU A 222 23.28 16.81 10.18
CA GLU A 222 24.17 16.98 11.33
C GLU A 222 24.74 15.65 11.78
N VAL A 223 23.90 14.61 11.91
CA VAL A 223 24.36 13.25 12.23
C VAL A 223 25.33 12.73 11.15
N ILE A 224 24.98 12.88 9.87
CA ILE A 224 25.86 12.48 8.76
C ILE A 224 27.18 13.26 8.79
N ARG A 225 27.14 14.56 9.09
CA ARG A 225 28.35 15.40 9.15
C ARG A 225 29.23 15.02 10.34
N GLN A 226 28.68 14.81 11.53
CA GLN A 226 29.46 14.39 12.70
C GLN A 226 30.19 13.06 12.44
N GLU A 227 29.53 12.07 11.83
CA GLU A 227 30.15 10.79 11.51
C GLU A 227 31.27 10.88 10.45
N ILE A 228 31.18 11.83 9.50
CA ILE A 228 32.26 12.08 8.53
C ILE A 228 33.53 12.61 9.23
N TRP A 229 33.38 13.34 10.33
CA TRP A 229 34.52 13.89 11.07
C TRP A 229 35.21 12.85 11.96
N GLU A 230 34.50 11.81 12.39
CA GLU A 230 35.04 10.73 13.24
C GLU A 230 35.78 9.64 12.46
N LEU A 231 35.56 9.53 11.14
CA LEU A 231 36.29 8.61 10.28
C LEU A 231 37.53 9.32 9.72
N GLU A 232 38.73 8.77 9.96
CA GLU A 232 40.05 9.33 9.59
C GLU A 232 40.28 9.60 8.08
N ASP A 233 39.28 9.37 7.22
CA ASP A 233 39.33 9.57 5.76
C ASP A 233 38.48 10.80 5.33
N LEU A 234 38.78 11.94 5.97
CA LEU A 234 38.05 13.20 5.93
C LEU A 234 37.83 13.78 4.52
N TYR A 235 38.76 13.57 3.60
CA TYR A 235 38.72 14.17 2.26
C TYR A 235 37.83 13.38 1.29
N THR A 236 37.87 12.05 1.31
CA THR A 236 37.12 11.21 0.36
C THR A 236 35.62 11.14 0.66
N THR A 237 35.22 11.27 1.93
CA THR A 237 33.81 11.20 2.34
C THR A 237 33.10 12.56 2.28
N LYS A 238 33.73 13.66 2.71
CA LYS A 238 33.13 15.01 2.65
C LYS A 238 32.83 15.44 1.21
N ASP A 239 33.77 15.21 0.29
CA ASP A 239 33.61 15.54 -1.14
C ASP A 239 32.51 14.70 -1.81
N LYS A 240 32.18 13.53 -1.26
CA LYS A 240 31.10 12.66 -1.77
C LYS A 240 29.71 13.09 -1.31
N TYR A 241 29.58 13.66 -0.12
CA TYR A 241 28.28 13.90 0.53
C TYR A 241 27.81 15.37 0.45
N GLU A 242 28.69 16.34 0.62
CA GLU A 242 28.30 17.76 0.60
C GLU A 242 27.65 18.18 -0.75
N PRO A 243 28.11 17.68 -1.93
CA PRO A 243 27.42 17.94 -3.18
C PRO A 243 25.99 17.39 -3.22
N LYS A 244 25.70 16.26 -2.58
CA LYS A 244 24.35 15.69 -2.49
C LYS A 244 23.46 16.53 -1.58
N ILE A 245 23.97 17.02 -0.45
CA ILE A 245 23.25 17.90 0.47
C ILE A 245 22.91 19.22 -0.25
N LYS A 246 23.90 19.86 -0.89
CA LYS A 246 23.70 21.09 -1.66
C LYS A 246 22.72 20.90 -2.81
N LYS A 247 22.78 19.75 -3.50
CA LYS A 247 21.79 19.40 -4.53
C LYS A 247 20.38 19.29 -3.95
N LEU A 248 20.22 18.61 -2.81
CA LEU A 248 18.93 18.52 -2.13
C LEU A 248 18.40 19.90 -1.73
N GLU A 249 19.22 20.77 -1.14
CA GLU A 249 18.83 22.13 -0.80
C GLU A 249 18.30 22.91 -2.01
N ASN A 250 19.00 22.82 -3.14
CA ASN A 250 18.58 23.47 -4.38
C ASN A 250 17.24 22.92 -4.89
N LEU A 251 17.02 21.60 -4.82
CA LEU A 251 15.75 20.99 -5.18
C LEU A 251 14.63 21.44 -4.23
N LEU A 252 14.87 21.46 -2.93
CA LEU A 252 13.89 21.88 -1.93
C LEU A 252 13.46 23.35 -2.12
N LYS A 253 14.38 24.24 -2.49
CA LYS A 253 14.08 25.65 -2.76
C LYS A 253 13.04 25.86 -3.86
N ILE A 254 12.99 24.99 -4.88
CA ILE A 254 11.99 25.06 -5.97
C ILE A 254 10.55 25.04 -5.41
N ASP A 255 10.33 24.28 -4.34
CA ASP A 255 9.06 24.19 -3.63
C ASP A 255 9.03 25.04 -2.34
N ASN A 256 9.88 26.05 -2.19
CA ASN A 256 9.99 26.88 -0.99
C ASN A 256 10.12 26.01 0.29
N LEU A 257 11.06 25.06 0.26
CA LEU A 257 11.46 24.22 1.39
C LEU A 257 12.95 24.43 1.69
N THR A 258 13.34 24.06 2.90
CA THR A 258 14.72 24.15 3.43
C THR A 258 15.04 22.90 4.24
N LEU A 259 16.30 22.73 4.67
CA LEU A 259 16.68 21.63 5.56
C LEU A 259 16.02 21.72 6.95
N ASN A 260 15.56 22.90 7.36
CA ASN A 260 14.82 23.07 8.61
C ASN A 260 13.39 22.52 8.56
N ASN A 261 12.90 22.15 7.37
CA ASN A 261 11.63 21.46 7.25
C ASN A 261 11.74 20.00 7.71
N THR A 262 10.62 19.49 8.20
CA THR A 262 10.52 18.09 8.62
C THR A 262 10.38 17.15 7.43
N TYR A 263 10.71 15.87 7.63
CA TYR A 263 10.42 14.82 6.64
C TYR A 263 8.96 14.88 6.18
N GLN A 264 8.02 15.04 7.11
CA GLN A 264 6.61 15.12 6.73
C GLN A 264 6.32 16.32 5.81
N GLN A 265 6.85 17.50 6.11
CA GLN A 265 6.64 18.71 5.30
C GLN A 265 7.21 18.53 3.90
N VAL A 266 8.42 17.99 3.81
CA VAL A 266 9.09 17.71 2.53
C VAL A 266 8.29 16.71 1.71
N PHE A 267 7.90 15.58 2.29
CA PHE A 267 7.13 14.57 1.57
C PHE A 267 5.71 15.04 1.20
N LYS A 268 5.08 15.90 2.00
CA LYS A 268 3.77 16.48 1.68
C LYS A 268 3.81 17.52 0.57
N LYS A 269 4.97 18.13 0.31
CA LYS A 269 5.11 19.22 -0.65
C LYS A 269 5.92 18.80 -1.88
N ALA A 270 7.20 18.42 -1.71
CA ALA A 270 8.09 18.01 -2.79
C ALA A 270 7.64 16.75 -3.52
N ILE A 271 7.06 15.76 -2.81
CA ILE A 271 6.63 14.48 -3.41
C ILE A 271 5.12 14.49 -3.76
N HIS A 272 4.46 15.65 -3.69
CA HIS A 272 3.05 15.79 -4.01
C HIS A 272 2.83 15.98 -5.52
N PRO A 273 1.69 15.55 -6.10
CA PRO A 273 1.38 15.80 -7.50
C PRO A 273 1.35 17.29 -7.90
N THR A 274 1.12 18.20 -6.95
CA THR A 274 1.11 19.66 -7.18
C THR A 274 2.46 20.33 -6.91
N SER A 275 3.51 19.55 -6.66
CA SER A 275 4.88 20.05 -6.55
C SER A 275 5.32 20.72 -7.86
N LYS A 276 6.17 21.74 -7.76
CA LYS A 276 6.85 22.34 -8.91
C LYS A 276 8.00 21.50 -9.44
N LEU A 277 8.43 20.48 -8.69
CA LEU A 277 9.46 19.54 -9.12
C LEU A 277 8.95 18.65 -10.26
N THR A 278 9.83 18.41 -11.23
CA THR A 278 9.62 17.37 -12.23
C THR A 278 9.66 15.98 -11.60
N ASP A 279 9.10 14.99 -12.29
CA ASP A 279 9.08 13.61 -11.79
C ASP A 279 10.48 13.03 -11.56
N CYS A 280 11.48 13.40 -12.37
CA CYS A 280 12.87 13.01 -12.15
C CYS A 280 13.45 13.71 -10.92
N GLN A 281 13.18 15.00 -10.72
CA GLN A 281 13.62 15.71 -9.51
C GLN A 281 13.00 15.15 -8.22
N LYS A 282 11.74 14.70 -8.26
CA LYS A 282 11.11 13.99 -7.13
C LYS A 282 11.84 12.70 -6.80
N VAL A 283 12.23 11.93 -7.81
CA VAL A 283 13.03 10.71 -7.64
C VAL A 283 14.38 11.07 -7.04
N GLU A 284 15.04 12.14 -7.48
CA GLU A 284 16.32 12.58 -6.91
C GLU A 284 16.21 12.97 -5.43
N VAL A 285 15.18 13.74 -5.05
CA VAL A 285 14.91 14.07 -3.64
C VAL A 285 14.76 12.79 -2.81
N TYR A 286 13.97 11.83 -3.30
CA TYR A 286 13.77 10.55 -2.63
C TYR A 286 15.07 9.74 -2.54
N GLU A 287 15.81 9.64 -3.64
CA GLU A 287 17.08 8.91 -3.71
C GLU A 287 18.12 9.53 -2.80
N ILE A 288 18.22 10.86 -2.65
CA ILE A 288 19.16 11.47 -1.71
C ILE A 288 18.77 11.11 -0.27
N LEU A 289 17.50 11.32 0.09
CA LEU A 289 17.00 11.07 1.46
C LEU A 289 17.10 9.60 1.89
N PHE A 290 17.01 8.67 0.93
CA PHE A 290 17.13 7.23 1.16
C PHE A 290 18.37 6.60 0.55
N SER A 291 19.33 7.41 0.10
CA SER A 291 20.56 6.84 -0.45
C SER A 291 21.21 5.98 0.62
N ASN A 292 21.86 4.91 0.19
CA ASN A 292 22.80 4.20 1.06
C ASN A 292 23.98 5.16 1.28
N TRP A 293 23.81 6.15 2.16
CA TRP A 293 24.89 6.73 2.95
C TRP A 293 25.58 5.50 3.54
N ASP A 294 26.79 5.18 3.07
CA ASP A 294 27.34 3.82 3.06
C ASP A 294 27.16 3.08 4.41
N ARG A 295 26.94 1.76 4.32
CA ARG A 295 26.62 0.80 5.40
C ARG A 295 27.66 0.73 6.55
N LYS A 296 27.96 1.84 7.24
CA LYS A 296 28.81 1.93 8.43
C LYS A 296 28.26 2.90 9.46
N ILE A 297 26.94 2.91 9.59
CA ILE A 297 26.25 3.60 10.67
C ILE A 297 26.28 2.63 11.88
N VAL A 298 27.44 2.53 12.58
CA VAL A 298 27.59 2.03 13.98
C VAL A 298 28.00 3.19 14.91
N LEU A 299 27.20 3.54 15.93
CA LEU A 299 27.61 4.43 17.03
C LEU A 299 27.03 3.81 18.29
N ASP A 300 27.91 3.56 19.23
CA ASP A 300 27.59 3.46 20.64
C ASP A 300 27.27 4.86 21.16
N ASN A 301 26.13 4.94 21.86
CA ASN A 301 25.71 5.89 22.88
C ASN A 301 25.74 7.42 22.65
N GLU A 302 24.61 8.02 23.05
CA GLU A 302 24.31 9.42 23.39
C GLU A 302 23.96 10.40 22.26
N ILE A 303 22.69 10.86 22.29
CA ILE A 303 22.22 12.09 21.62
C ILE A 303 21.91 13.11 22.74
N PRO A 304 22.31 14.40 22.62
CA PRO A 304 22.35 15.34 23.74
C PRO A 304 20.98 15.78 24.28
N GLU A 305 21.01 16.29 25.51
CA GLU A 305 19.90 16.58 26.43
C GLU A 305 18.94 17.72 26.02
N ASP A 306 19.20 18.43 24.92
CA ASP A 306 18.38 19.60 24.53
C ASP A 306 17.12 19.24 23.73
N GLY A 307 16.13 18.69 24.44
CA GLY A 307 14.70 19.04 24.31
C GLY A 307 13.92 18.65 23.04
N ILE A 308 14.55 18.21 21.95
CA ILE A 308 13.87 17.54 20.84
C ILE A 308 14.61 16.24 20.59
N LYS A 309 14.07 15.13 21.11
CA LYS A 309 14.58 13.77 20.83
C LYS A 309 14.86 13.64 19.33
N GLY A 310 16.14 13.64 18.97
CA GLY A 310 16.61 13.30 17.63
C GLY A 310 16.23 11.86 17.28
N ILE A 311 16.30 11.51 15.99
CA ILE A 311 16.21 10.11 15.58
C ILE A 311 17.53 9.46 16.02
N SER A 312 17.49 8.48 16.93
CA SER A 312 18.71 7.72 17.23
C SER A 312 19.21 7.01 15.99
N LYS A 313 20.53 6.80 15.92
CA LYS A 313 21.16 6.07 14.85
C LYS A 313 20.51 4.72 14.54
N ASP A 314 20.31 3.92 15.59
CA ASP A 314 19.55 2.68 15.55
C ASP A 314 18.14 2.85 14.99
N THR A 315 17.46 3.94 15.38
CA THR A 315 16.10 4.26 14.91
C THR A 315 16.12 4.53 13.40
N LEU A 316 17.15 5.23 12.90
CA LEU A 316 17.30 5.54 11.49
C LEU A 316 17.63 4.29 10.65
N GLU A 317 18.55 3.44 11.11
CA GLU A 317 18.93 2.21 10.39
C GLU A 317 17.81 1.18 10.41
N LYS A 318 17.13 0.99 11.56
CA LYS A 318 15.91 0.16 11.62
C LYS A 318 14.86 0.67 10.63
N TYR A 319 14.68 1.99 10.55
CA TYR A 319 13.74 2.60 9.62
C TYR A 319 14.13 2.35 8.15
N LYS A 320 15.41 2.53 7.77
CA LYS A 320 15.90 2.25 6.41
C LYS A 320 15.78 0.76 6.04
N ALA A 321 16.17 -0.15 6.93
CA ALA A 321 16.09 -1.60 6.72
C ALA A 321 14.64 -2.10 6.53
N ILE A 322 13.67 -1.43 7.13
CA ILE A 322 12.24 -1.73 7.00
C ILE A 322 11.66 -1.21 5.66
N ILE A 323 12.29 -0.19 5.09
CA ILE A 323 11.82 0.54 3.91
C ILE A 323 12.36 -0.03 2.59
N ASN A 324 13.60 -0.50 2.61
CA ASN A 324 14.29 -1.09 1.46
C ASN A 324 13.84 -2.54 1.22
#